data_AF-A0A929F655-F1
#
_entry.id   AF-A0A929F655-F1
#
_cell.length_a   1.000
_cell.length_b   1.000
_cell.length_c   1.000
_cell.angle_alpha   90.00
_cell.angle_beta   90.00
_cell.angle_gamma   90.00
#
_symmetry.space_group_name_H-M   'P 1'
#
loop_
_entity.id
_entity.type
_entity.pdbx_description
1 polymer ?
#
loop_
_entity_poly.entity_id
_entity_poly.type
_entity_poly.pdbx_seq_one_letter_code
_entity_poly.pdbx_strand_id
1 'polypeptide(L)' 'MMKRDHGGNVSGISRRYGIDEDKIIDFSANISPLGYPPGLKEMIIKEFDSVLNYPDIDSFDFVSRLSKYHDIGRN' A
#
# COMPACT_ATOMS: atom_id res chain seq x y z
N MET A 1 -1.91 5.36 -28.35
CA MET A 1 -2.14 4.33 -27.32
C MET A 1 -1.33 4.73 -26.10
N MET A 2 -1.97 4.99 -24.95
CA MET A 2 -1.28 5.47 -23.75
C MET A 2 -0.28 4.41 -23.28
N LYS A 3 1.01 4.76 -23.27
CA LYS A 3 2.07 3.88 -22.77
C LYS A 3 1.88 3.76 -21.27
N ARG A 4 1.90 2.54 -20.74
CA ARG A 4 1.89 2.32 -19.29
C ARG A 4 3.34 2.35 -18.83
N ASP A 5 3.72 3.39 -18.08
CA ASP A 5 5.10 3.60 -17.64
C ASP A 5 5.46 2.77 -16.38
N HIS A 6 4.50 2.01 -15.85
CA HIS A 6 4.66 1.18 -14.64
C HIS A 6 4.03 -0.21 -14.82
N GLY A 7 4.58 -1.20 -14.09
CA GLY A 7 3.98 -2.52 -13.93
C GLY A 7 2.81 -2.52 -12.93
N GLY A 8 2.38 -3.71 -12.47
CA GLY A 8 1.28 -3.86 -11.52
C GLY A 8 -0.12 -3.85 -12.13
N ASN A 9 -0.24 -3.85 -13.46
CA ASN A 9 -1.51 -3.72 -14.15
C ASN A 9 -2.17 -5.10 -14.41
N VAL A 10 -2.44 -5.85 -13.35
CA VAL A 10 -3.09 -7.17 -13.43
C VAL A 10 -4.45 -7.09 -14.12
N SER A 11 -5.31 -6.14 -13.74
CA SER A 11 -6.65 -5.99 -14.32
C SER A 11 -6.63 -5.70 -15.82
N GLY A 12 -5.63 -4.96 -16.31
CA GLY A 12 -5.49 -4.70 -17.74
C GLY A 12 -4.99 -5.91 -18.53
N ILE A 13 -4.23 -6.81 -17.91
CA ILE A 13 -3.83 -8.10 -18.49
C ILE A 13 -5.02 -9.06 -18.49
N SER A 14 -5.76 -9.12 -17.38
CA SER A 14 -7.00 -9.89 -17.26
C SER A 14 -7.99 -9.55 -18.38
N ARG A 15 -8.32 -8.26 -18.57
CA ARG A 15 -9.20 -7.81 -19.66
C ARG A 15 -8.67 -8.12 -21.07
N ARG A 16 -7.35 -8.08 -21.27
CA ARG A 16 -6.74 -8.32 -22.59
C ARG A 16 -6.77 -9.78 -22.99
N TYR A 17 -6.56 -10.68 -22.03
CA TYR A 17 -6.38 -12.11 -22.31
C TYR A 17 -7.56 -12.97 -21.83
N GLY A 18 -8.56 -12.39 -21.17
CA GLY A 18 -9.70 -13.14 -20.63
C GLY A 18 -9.30 -14.11 -19.52
N ILE A 19 -8.26 -13.78 -18.76
CA ILE A 19 -7.76 -14.59 -17.64
C ILE A 19 -8.25 -13.96 -16.34
N ASP A 20 -8.77 -14.77 -15.41
CA ASP A 20 -9.15 -14.30 -14.08
C ASP A 20 -7.93 -13.70 -13.34
N GLU A 21 -8.12 -12.58 -12.64
CA GLU A 21 -7.01 -11.84 -12.00
C GLU A 21 -6.24 -12.69 -10.97
N ASP A 22 -6.93 -13.60 -10.27
CA ASP A 22 -6.37 -14.50 -9.26
C ASP A 22 -5.46 -15.59 -9.84
N LYS A 23 -5.55 -15.84 -11.16
CA LYS A 23 -4.67 -16.77 -11.89
C LYS A 23 -3.42 -16.09 -12.45
N ILE A 24 -3.30 -14.77 -12.34
CA ILE A 24 -2.16 -14.01 -12.83
C ILE A 24 -1.13 -13.89 -11.72
N ILE A 25 0.05 -14.48 -11.93
CA ILE A 25 1.20 -14.27 -11.06
C ILE A 25 1.93 -13.00 -11.52
N ASP A 26 1.84 -11.93 -10.74
CA ASP A 26 2.37 -10.62 -11.11
C ASP A 26 3.84 -10.44 -10.69
N PHE A 27 4.75 -10.61 -11.65
CA PHE A 27 6.18 -10.27 -11.51
C PHE A 27 6.51 -8.84 -11.99
N SER A 28 5.51 -8.03 -12.35
CA SER A 28 5.72 -6.68 -12.87
C SER A 28 5.72 -5.59 -11.79
N ALA A 29 5.39 -5.93 -10.55
CA ALA A 29 5.42 -5.03 -9.40
C ALA A 29 6.31 -5.57 -8.28
N ASN A 30 7.09 -4.68 -7.66
CA ASN A 30 8.01 -5.02 -6.56
C ASN A 30 7.28 -4.97 -5.21
N ILE A 31 6.34 -5.89 -4.99
CA ILE A 31 5.59 -6.01 -3.72
C ILE A 31 6.11 -7.22 -2.95
N SER A 32 6.20 -7.10 -1.62
CA SER A 32 6.60 -8.22 -0.76
C SER A 32 5.63 -9.40 -0.90
N PRO A 33 6.12 -10.62 -1.22
CA PRO A 33 5.28 -11.81 -1.31
C PRO A 33 4.82 -12.33 0.07
N LEU A 34 5.38 -11.79 1.17
CA LEU A 34 5.01 -12.18 2.53
C LEU A 34 3.65 -11.62 2.99
N GLY A 35 3.03 -10.75 2.19
CA GLY A 35 1.81 -10.05 2.56
C GLY A 35 2.06 -8.91 3.55
N TYR A 36 1.03 -8.55 4.32
CA TYR A 36 1.11 -7.48 5.31
C TYR A 36 1.72 -7.96 6.64
N PRO A 37 2.35 -7.06 7.43
CA PRO A 37 2.87 -7.39 8.76
C PRO A 37 1.79 -7.95 9.71
N PRO A 38 2.16 -8.86 10.63
CA PRO A 38 1.24 -9.36 11.67
C PRO A 38 0.61 -8.21 12.47
N GLY A 39 -0.70 -8.30 12.72
CA GLY A 39 -1.45 -7.29 13.48
C GLY A 39 -1.90 -6.07 12.67
N LEU A 40 -1.41 -5.87 11.44
CA LEU A 40 -1.77 -4.69 10.65
C LEU A 40 -3.27 -4.67 10.31
N LYS A 41 -3.83 -5.82 9.92
CA LYS A 41 -5.26 -5.92 9.56
C LYS A 41 -6.15 -5.60 10.75
N GLU A 42 -5.84 -6.15 11.92
CA GLU A 42 -6.59 -5.94 13.15
C GLU A 42 -6.55 -4.47 13.57
N MET A 43 -5.38 -3.83 13.46
CA MET A 43 -5.24 -2.40 13.74
C MET A 43 -6.03 -1.52 12.77
N ILE A 44 -6.01 -1.83 11.45
CA ILE A 44 -6.81 -1.09 10.46
C ILE A 44 -8.30 -1.23 10.75
N ILE A 45 -8.78 -2.44 11.06
CA ILE A 45 -10.19 -2.67 11.38
C ILE A 45 -10.58 -1.91 12.65
N LYS A 46 -9.74 -1.94 13.68
CA LYS A 46 -9.97 -1.24 14.95
C LYS A 46 -10.10 0.27 14.76
N GLU A 47 -9.25 0.87 13.93
CA GLU A 47 -9.19 2.32 13.72
C GLU A 47 -9.99 2.77 12.48
N PHE A 48 -10.76 1.88 11.85
CA PHE A 48 -11.37 2.13 10.53
C PHE A 48 -12.24 3.39 10.49
N ASP A 49 -12.96 3.68 11.58
CA ASP A 49 -13.85 4.86 11.65
C ASP A 49 -13.07 6.19 11.66
N SER A 50 -11.74 6.18 11.82
CA SER A 50 -10.93 7.40 11.73
C SER A 50 -11.01 8.07 10.36
N VAL A 51 -11.38 7.34 9.30
CA VAL A 51 -11.53 7.85 7.93
C VAL A 51 -12.63 8.91 7.78
N LEU A 52 -13.54 8.99 8.75
CA LEU A 52 -14.59 10.01 8.78
C LEU A 52 -14.04 11.41 9.11
N ASN A 53 -12.81 11.48 9.62
CA ASN A 53 -12.14 12.71 9.96
C ASN A 53 -10.95 12.93 9.01
N TYR A 54 -10.60 14.20 8.79
CA TYR A 54 -9.34 14.51 8.12
C TYR A 54 -8.15 14.02 8.97
N PRO A 55 -7.09 13.49 8.35
CA PRO A 55 -5.87 13.16 9.06
C PRO A 55 -5.23 14.42 9.64
N ASP A 56 -4.34 14.23 10.61
CA ASP A 56 -3.46 15.30 11.09
C ASP A 56 -2.66 15.89 9.93
N ILE A 57 -2.79 17.21 9.73
CA ILE A 57 -2.19 17.94 8.61
C ILE A 57 -0.66 17.86 8.63
N ASP A 58 -0.07 17.72 9.81
CA ASP A 58 1.38 17.66 10.01
C ASP A 58 1.91 16.22 10.09
N SER A 59 1.02 15.23 10.02
CA SER A 59 1.36 13.80 10.21
C SER A 59 2.26 13.60 11.44
N PHE A 60 1.95 14.28 12.55
CA PHE A 60 2.83 14.45 13.69
C PHE A 60 3.27 13.10 14.25
N ASP A 61 2.34 12.24 14.61
CA ASP A 61 2.71 10.94 15.20
C ASP A 61 3.50 10.05 14.23
N PHE A 62 3.18 10.09 12.94
CA PHE A 62 3.86 9.30 11.92
C PHE A 62 5.33 9.72 11.78
N VAL A 63 5.59 11.02 11.56
CA VAL A 63 6.96 11.54 11.40
C VAL A 63 7.77 11.36 12.69
N SER A 64 7.16 11.57 13.87
CA SER A 64 7.84 11.37 15.16
C SER A 64 8.28 9.92 15.35
N ARG A 65 7.43 8.95 15.01
CA ARG A 65 7.77 7.52 15.11
C ARG A 65 8.84 7.12 14.11
N LEU A 66 8.77 7.62 12.88
CA LEU A 66 9.75 7.33 11.84
C LEU A 66 11.12 7.92 12.18
N SER A 67 11.16 9.16 12.66
CA SER A 67 12.38 9.83 13.11
C SER A 67 13.05 9.06 14.24
N LYS A 68 12.27 8.61 15.23
CA LYS A 68 12.75 7.75 16.32
C LYS A 68 13.26 6.40 15.82
N TYR A 69 12.58 5.77 14.87
CA TYR A 69 12.99 4.48 14.31
C TYR A 69 14.33 4.56 13.58
N HIS A 70 14.59 5.67 12.90
CA HIS A 70 15.83 5.92 12.16
C HIS A 70 16.90 6.67 12.95
N ASP A 71 16.65 7.01 14.21
CA ASP A 71 17.55 7.80 15.07
C ASP A 71 17.98 9.14 14.46
N ILE A 72 17.01 9.85 13.89
CA ILE A 72 17.21 11.20 13.31
C ILE A 72 16.30 12.23 14.00
N GLY A 73 16.70 13.49 13.95
CA GLY A 73 15.87 14.60 14.43
C GLY A 73 14.63 14.81 13.57
N ARG A 74 13.53 15.22 14.20
CA ARG A 74 12.33 15.73 13.52
C ARG A 74 12.60 17.20 13.14
N ASN A 75 12.98 17.44 11.89
CA ASN A 75 13.09 18.79 11.32
C ASN A 75 11.73 19.28 10.81
#